data_AF-A0A2S5NHZ6-F1
#
_entry.id   AF-A0A2S5NHZ6-F1
#
_cell.length_a   1.000
_cell.length_b   1.000
_cell.length_c   1.000
_cell.angle_alpha   90.00
_cell.angle_beta   90.00
_cell.angle_gamma   90.00
#
_symmetry.space_group_name_H-M   'P 1'
#
loop_
_entity.id
_entity.type
_entity.pdbx_description
1 polymer ?
#
loop_
_entity_poly.entity_id
_entity_poly.type
_entity_poly.pdbx_seq_one_letter_code
_entity_poly.pdbx_strand_id
1 'polypeptide(L)' 'MTVRWETESRKTAVSVLLRNNLRSDNKGFAQLSVQQRVFNNPYIKLHLMASTGYGETLLDYNHVQNVLGFGISLGE' A
#
# COMPACT_ATOMS: atom_id res chain seq x y z
N MET A 1 -5.32 -3.71 -9.91
CA MET A 1 -6.54 -3.20 -9.27
C MET A 1 -6.18 -2.55 -7.95
N THR A 2 -6.72 -1.36 -7.67
CA THR A 2 -6.53 -0.68 -6.39
C THR A 2 -7.89 -0.40 -5.80
N VAL A 3 -8.11 -0.84 -4.57
CA VAL A 3 -9.31 -0.57 -3.78
C VAL A 3 -8.88 0.33 -2.64
N ARG A 4 -9.55 1.46 -2.47
CA ARG A 4 -9.32 2.37 -1.35
C ARG A 4 -10.63 2.60 -0.63
N TRP A 5 -10.57 2.46 0.68
CA TRP A 5 -11.65 2.76 1.60
C TRP A 5 -11.21 3.88 2.53
N GLU A 6 -12.10 4.84 2.78
CA GLU A 6 -11.85 5.97 3.66
C GLU A 6 -13.05 6.15 4.58
N THR A 7 -12.79 6.34 5.87
CA THR A 7 -13.82 6.65 6.87
C THR A 7 -14.46 8.00 6.57
N GLU A 8 -15.75 8.19 6.87
CA GLU A 8 -16.46 9.48 6.70
C GLU A 8 -15.73 10.66 7.35
N SER A 9 -15.14 10.46 8.53
CA SER A 9 -14.33 11.48 9.22
C SER A 9 -12.98 11.77 8.56
N ARG A 10 -12.62 11.08 7.46
CA ARG A 10 -11.31 11.10 6.77
C ARG A 10 -10.09 10.93 7.67
N LYS A 11 -10.30 10.33 8.84
CA LYS A 11 -9.23 10.09 9.84
C LYS A 11 -8.39 8.89 9.45
N THR A 12 -9.01 7.89 8.84
CA THR A 12 -8.37 6.62 8.48
C THR A 12 -8.71 6.28 7.04
N ALA A 13 -7.70 5.91 6.27
CA ALA A 13 -7.83 5.36 4.94
C ALA A 13 -7.09 4.03 4.86
N VAL A 14 -7.71 3.05 4.24
CA VAL A 14 -7.14 1.72 3.99
C VAL A 14 -7.13 1.51 2.50
N SER A 15 -5.98 1.14 1.94
CA SER A 15 -5.88 0.81 0.51
C SER A 15 -5.31 -0.59 0.33
N VAL A 16 -5.84 -1.28 -0.66
CA VAL A 16 -5.38 -2.59 -1.10
C VAL A 16 -5.08 -2.49 -2.58
N LEU A 17 -3.86 -2.86 -2.97
CA LEU A 17 -3.40 -2.88 -4.35
C LEU A 17 -3.03 -4.31 -4.71
N LEU A 18 -3.66 -4.83 -5.76
CA LEU A 18 -3.46 -6.16 -6.29
C LEU A 18 -3.04 -6.08 -7.76
N ARG A 19 -2.00 -6.80 -8.14
CA ARG A 19 -1.58 -6.97 -9.53
C ARG A 19 -1.39 -8.46 -9.80
N ASN A 20 -1.82 -8.92 -10.97
CA ASN A 20 -1.75 -10.32 -11.36
C ASN A 20 -1.67 -10.39 -12.88
N ASN A 21 -0.83 -11.28 -13.41
CA ASN A 21 -0.60 -11.43 -14.86
C ASN A 21 -1.57 -12.43 -15.53
N LEU A 22 -2.38 -13.15 -14.75
CA LEU A 22 -3.38 -14.15 -15.20
C LEU A 22 -2.85 -15.16 -16.24
N ARG A 23 -1.55 -15.45 -16.18
CA ARG A 23 -0.83 -16.38 -17.06
C ARG A 23 -0.49 -17.66 -16.31
N SER A 24 -0.13 -18.72 -17.06
CA SER A 24 0.28 -20.02 -16.50
C SER A 24 1.47 -19.92 -15.54
N ASP A 25 2.42 -19.01 -15.81
CA ASP A 25 3.49 -18.60 -14.88
C ASP A 25 3.05 -17.30 -14.18
N ASN A 26 2.17 -17.45 -13.19
CA ASN A 26 1.48 -16.31 -12.58
C ASN A 26 2.41 -15.54 -11.63
N LYS A 27 2.68 -14.27 -11.94
CA LYS A 27 3.36 -13.34 -11.05
C LYS A 27 2.35 -12.35 -10.47
N GLY A 28 2.12 -12.49 -9.17
CA GLY A 28 1.22 -11.66 -8.40
C GLY A 28 1.97 -10.66 -7.51
N PHE A 29 1.30 -9.56 -7.21
CA PHE A 29 1.73 -8.58 -6.21
C PHE A 29 0.51 -8.13 -5.41
N ALA A 30 0.66 -8.09 -4.10
CA ALA A 30 -0.34 -7.58 -3.18
C ALA A 30 0.29 -6.59 -2.23
N GLN A 31 -0.41 -5.48 -1.99
CA GLN A 31 0.01 -4.44 -1.07
C GLN A 31 -1.18 -3.96 -0.28
N LEU A 32 -1.03 -3.90 1.03
CA LEU A 32 -1.96 -3.32 1.98
C LEU A 32 -1.32 -2.06 2.56
N SER A 33 -2.05 -0.96 2.56
CA SER A 33 -1.62 0.26 3.20
C SER A 33 -2.71 0.84 4.08
N VAL A 34 -2.30 1.34 5.24
CA VAL A 34 -3.16 1.99 6.22
C VAL A 34 -2.60 3.37 6.49
N GLN A 35 -3.44 4.37 6.38
CA GLN A 35 -3.11 5.77 6.62
C GLN A 35 -4.00 6.31 7.72
N GLN A 36 -3.41 6.96 8.72
CA GLN A 36 -4.15 7.56 9.82
C GLN A 36 -3.68 8.98 10.10
N ARG A 37 -4.60 9.94 10.13
CA ARG A 37 -4.32 11.33 10.51
C ARG A 37 -3.93 11.43 11.98
N VAL A 38 -2.91 12.22 12.26
CA VAL A 38 -2.32 12.39 13.60
C VAL A 38 -2.38 13.86 14.05
N PHE A 39 -2.40 14.09 15.36
CA PHE A 39 -2.26 15.41 15.99
C PHE A 39 -3.28 16.50 15.58
N ASN A 40 -4.51 16.13 15.24
CA ASN A 40 -5.54 17.07 14.75
C ASN A 40 -5.12 17.87 13.49
N ASN A 41 -3.94 17.60 12.93
CA ASN A 41 -3.36 18.30 11.79
C ASN A 41 -3.78 17.58 10.50
N PRO A 42 -4.42 18.24 9.52
CA PRO A 42 -4.85 17.61 8.28
C PRO A 42 -3.69 17.12 7.42
N TYR A 43 -2.53 17.74 7.58
CA TYR A 43 -1.40 17.54 6.68
C TYR A 43 -0.51 16.34 7.04
N ILE A 44 -0.63 15.79 8.26
CA ILE A 44 0.24 14.72 8.75
C ILE A 44 -0.57 13.43 8.92
N LYS A 45 -0.18 12.39 8.18
CA LYS A 45 -0.79 11.06 8.25
C LYS A 45 0.29 10.00 8.48
N LEU A 46 0.15 9.20 9.54
CA LEU A 46 0.94 7.98 9.71
C LEU A 46 0.60 7.01 8.59
N HIS A 47 1.61 6.41 7.99
CA HIS A 47 1.47 5.46 6.89
C HIS A 47 2.14 4.14 7.27
N LEU A 48 1.35 3.07 7.27
CA LEU A 48 1.83 1.71 7.38
C LEU A 48 1.58 1.01 6.05
N MET A 49 2.55 0.24 5.58
CA MET A 49 2.51 -0.50 4.33
C MET A 49 3.03 -1.90 4.56
N ALA A 50 2.34 -2.88 4.01
CA ALA A 50 2.78 -4.25 3.92
C ALA A 50 2.60 -4.71 2.47
N SER A 51 3.64 -5.26 1.85
CA SER A 51 3.56 -5.78 0.49
C SER A 51 4.17 -7.18 0.39
N THR A 52 3.68 -7.95 -0.57
CA THR A 52 4.13 -9.30 -0.85
C THR A 52 3.97 -9.62 -2.33
N GLY A 53 4.99 -10.24 -2.92
CA GLY A 53 4.95 -10.75 -4.29
C GLY A 53 6.09 -10.21 -5.15
N TYR A 54 5.82 -10.13 -6.46
CA TYR A 54 6.82 -9.78 -7.47
C TYR A 54 6.78 -8.30 -7.86
N GLY A 55 7.95 -7.74 -8.14
CA GLY A 55 8.05 -6.39 -8.71
C GLY A 55 7.56 -5.29 -7.79
N GLU A 56 7.93 -5.40 -6.52
CA GLU A 56 7.90 -4.26 -5.61
C GLU A 56 8.75 -3.11 -6.16
N THR A 57 9.93 -3.43 -6.70
CA THR A 57 10.80 -2.49 -7.41
C THR A 57 10.97 -2.93 -8.87
N LEU A 58 11.37 -2.00 -9.74
CA LEU A 58 11.73 -2.33 -11.12
C LEU A 58 13.00 -3.20 -11.22
N LEU A 59 13.92 -3.03 -10.27
CA LEU A 59 15.13 -3.87 -10.18
C LEU A 59 14.78 -5.32 -9.83
N ASP A 60 13.79 -5.51 -8.95
CA ASP A 60 13.40 -6.82 -8.42
C ASP A 60 12.09 -7.33 -9.04
N TYR A 61 11.83 -7.01 -10.30
CA TYR A 61 10.58 -7.36 -11.00
C TYR A 61 10.30 -8.86 -11.03
N ASN A 62 11.35 -9.69 -10.97
CA ASN A 62 11.26 -11.15 -11.04
C ASN A 62 11.63 -11.82 -9.70
N HIS A 63 11.67 -11.08 -8.60
CA HIS A 63 11.96 -11.63 -7.29
C HIS A 63 10.74 -11.52 -6.37
N VAL A 64 10.48 -12.56 -5.59
CA VAL A 64 9.41 -12.52 -4.58
C VAL A 64 9.97 -11.90 -3.31
N GLN A 65 9.34 -10.82 -2.84
CA GLN A 65 9.74 -10.16 -1.61
C GLN A 65 8.52 -9.88 -0.73
N ASN A 66 8.77 -9.79 0.58
CA ASN A 66 7.82 -9.32 1.56
C ASN A 66 8.42 -8.09 2.23
N VAL A 67 7.71 -6.97 2.19
CA VAL A 67 8.18 -5.72 2.77
C VAL A 67 7.15 -5.15 3.72
N LEU A 68 7.64 -4.72 4.88
CA LEU A 68 6.88 -3.96 5.86
C LEU A 68 7.52 -2.58 5.97
N GLY A 69 6.73 -1.55 5.67
CA GLY A 69 7.13 -0.15 5.75
C GLY A 69 6.26 0.60 6.75
N PHE A 70 6.87 1.50 7.48
CA PHE A 70 6.18 2.48 8.32
C PHE A 70 6.78 3.86 8.05
N GLY A 71 5.96 4.90 8.15
CA GLY A 71 6.44 6.25 7.92
C GLY A 71 5.35 7.28 8.11
N ILE A 72 5.66 8.48 7.63
CA ILE A 72 4.75 9.62 7.67
C ILE A 72 4.53 10.05 6.23
N SER A 73 3.27 10.27 5.89
CA SER A 73 2.85 10.86 4.62
C SER A 73 2.37 12.27 4.88
N LEU A 74 2.84 13.17 4.02
CA LEU A 74 2.37 14.55 3.95
C LEU A 74 1.25 14.57 2.91
N GLY A 75 0.07 15.01 3.31
CA GLY A 75 -1.08 15.17 2.42
C GLY A 75 -1.58 16.61 2.46
N GLU A 76 -2.33 16.99 1.44
CA GLU A 76 -3.13 18.22 1.43
C GLU A 76 -4.44 18.04 2.22
#